data_AF-A0AAV5BH79-F1
#
_entry.id   AF-A0AAV5BH79-F1
#
_cell.length_a   1.000
_cell.length_b   1.000
_cell.length_c   1.000
_cell.angle_alpha   90.00
_cell.angle_beta   90.00
_cell.angle_gamma   90.00
#
_symmetry.space_group_name_H-M   'P 1'
#
loop_
_entity.id
_entity.type
_entity.pdbx_description
1 polymer ?
#
loop_
_entity_poly.entity_id
_entity_poly.type
_entity_poly.pdbx_seq_one_letter_code
_entity_poly.pdbx_strand_id
1 'polypeptide(L)'
;MLLSLHELLSKEWKNLFWDFIEYWKELEKGSECLTAKCCVQKIVKDARAILNEPLSTIFEFSLTLRSASPRLVLYRQLAEESLSSVPINDSPEQISGHGTEENFLEAGSPSSFGGTCCWIDTGNTLLFNSADLHQWLEGLEKLATDSTEQLEIFDFDHVYPRANITAPIAIFYGAIGTKCFKELHDHLAEASKQGKVRYALRPVLPSGCQATSSFCGSVGAVDAVTLSGYGVELALKNMEYKAMDDTAVKKGVALEDPKTEDLSQEERKPELNAEIMSFRDYLLSSTVSDTLEVWELKDLGHQTAQRILQASDPLQSMQEISQNFPSIVSSLSRMKLDNSIKDEITANQRMVPPGKSLMALNGALINIEDLDLYLLMDMVHEEISLADQFIQLKLPQSAAHKILSAPPPAESNSFRVDFRSSHVHYLNNLEEDSMYRKWRSNLQEVLLTSHFIGD
;
A
#
# COMPACT_ATOMS: atom_id res chain seq x y z
N MET A 1 13.80 10.68 4.83
CA MET A 1 12.51 11.28 4.40
C MET A 1 12.56 11.85 2.99
N LEU A 2 13.52 12.73 2.67
CA LEU A 2 13.67 13.29 1.32
C LEU A 2 13.80 12.19 0.25
N LEU A 3 14.51 11.10 0.59
CA LEU A 3 14.62 9.96 -0.32
C LEU A 3 13.27 9.25 -0.55
N SER A 4 12.52 8.98 0.53
CA SER A 4 11.20 8.33 0.41
C SER A 4 10.24 9.14 -0.46
N LEU A 5 10.35 10.46 -0.39
CA LEU A 5 9.54 11.36 -1.20
C LEU A 5 9.83 11.25 -2.69
N HIS A 6 11.12 11.22 -3.10
CA HIS A 6 11.42 11.10 -4.53
C HIS A 6 10.87 9.79 -5.09
N GLU A 7 10.85 8.71 -4.30
CA GLU A 7 10.36 7.41 -4.77
C GLU A 7 8.84 7.40 -4.88
N LEU A 8 8.15 8.20 -4.08
CA LEU A 8 6.72 8.39 -4.24
C LEU A 8 6.41 9.23 -5.48
N LEU A 9 7.22 10.25 -5.78
CA LEU A 9 7.04 11.06 -7.00
C LEU A 9 7.34 10.25 -8.28
N SER A 10 8.27 9.28 -8.21
CA SER A 10 8.57 8.41 -9.35
C SER A 10 7.43 7.46 -9.69
N LYS A 11 6.62 7.04 -8.69
CA LYS A 11 5.39 6.25 -8.90
C LYS A 11 4.35 7.01 -9.72
N GLU A 12 4.26 8.33 -9.56
CA GLU A 12 3.34 9.16 -10.34
C GLU A 12 3.75 9.17 -11.81
N TRP A 13 4.87 9.84 -12.09
CA TRP A 13 5.35 10.08 -13.45
C TRP A 13 6.89 10.13 -13.43
N LYS A 14 7.53 9.36 -14.32
CA LYS A 14 9.01 9.27 -14.39
C LYS A 14 9.71 10.63 -14.58
N ASN A 15 9.04 11.61 -15.20
CA ASN A 15 9.59 12.95 -15.41
C ASN A 15 9.64 13.75 -14.10
N LEU A 16 8.62 13.61 -13.25
CA LEU A 16 8.53 14.35 -11.98
C LEU A 16 9.67 14.00 -11.03
N PHE A 17 10.17 12.77 -11.10
CA PHE A 17 11.36 12.34 -10.36
C PHE A 17 12.57 13.22 -10.68
N TRP A 18 12.88 13.40 -11.97
CA TRP A 18 14.04 14.19 -12.40
C TRP A 18 13.83 15.70 -12.21
N ASP A 19 12.62 16.21 -12.46
CA ASP A 19 12.29 17.61 -12.21
C ASP A 19 12.45 17.98 -10.73
N PHE A 20 12.06 17.05 -9.83
CA PHE A 20 12.24 17.23 -8.40
C PHE A 20 13.72 17.18 -7.98
N ILE A 21 14.52 16.30 -8.58
CA ILE A 21 15.98 16.25 -8.35
C ILE A 21 16.63 17.57 -8.74
N GLU A 22 16.32 18.09 -9.92
CA GLU A 22 16.86 19.37 -10.40
C GLU A 22 16.48 20.53 -9.48
N TYR A 23 15.31 20.46 -8.83
CA TYR A 23 14.85 21.46 -7.87
C TYR A 23 15.52 21.36 -6.48
N TRP A 24 15.89 20.16 -6.04
CA TRP A 24 16.47 19.86 -4.71
C TRP A 24 17.97 19.56 -4.70
N LYS A 25 18.65 19.56 -5.85
CA LYS A 25 20.11 19.31 -5.93
C LYS A 25 20.96 20.37 -5.23
N GLU A 26 20.43 21.58 -5.04
CA GLU A 26 21.13 22.67 -4.37
C GLU A 26 21.19 22.47 -2.86
N LEU A 27 22.40 22.49 -2.28
CA LEU A 27 22.64 22.20 -0.85
C LEU A 27 21.95 23.19 0.10
N GLU A 28 21.70 24.42 -0.38
CA GLU A 28 21.03 25.47 0.38
C GLU A 28 19.54 25.20 0.57
N LYS A 29 18.93 24.35 -0.27
CA LYS A 29 17.52 24.01 -0.14
C LYS A 29 17.30 23.09 1.05
N GLY A 30 16.59 23.62 2.05
CA GLY A 30 16.24 22.89 3.27
C GLY A 30 17.26 23.04 4.40
N SER A 31 18.34 23.81 4.23
CA SER A 31 19.26 24.18 5.31
C SER A 31 18.63 25.13 6.35
N GLU A 32 17.60 25.88 5.94
CA GLU A 32 16.78 26.74 6.82
C GLU A 32 15.97 25.94 7.86
N CYS A 33 15.72 24.66 7.60
CA CYS A 33 14.96 23.82 8.50
C CYS A 33 15.87 23.17 9.55
N LEU A 34 15.51 23.35 10.82
CA LEU A 34 16.20 22.75 11.98
C LEU A 34 15.39 21.63 12.65
N THR A 35 14.18 21.34 12.15
CA THR A 35 13.30 20.31 12.70
C THR A 35 12.76 19.41 11.61
N ALA A 36 12.55 18.12 11.92
CA ALA A 36 11.98 17.16 10.98
C ALA A 36 10.61 17.63 10.43
N LYS A 37 9.79 18.26 11.29
CA LYS A 37 8.49 18.84 10.91
C LYS A 37 8.64 19.95 9.85
N CYS A 38 9.61 20.84 10.00
CA CYS A 38 9.91 21.88 9.00
C CYS A 38 10.28 21.25 7.66
N CYS A 39 11.14 20.22 7.67
CA CYS A 39 11.54 19.52 6.45
C CYS A 39 10.34 18.88 5.75
N VAL A 40 9.49 18.15 6.47
CA VAL A 40 8.29 17.54 5.89
C VAL A 40 7.37 18.60 5.30
N GLN A 41 7.10 19.69 6.02
CA GLN A 41 6.23 20.76 5.52
C GLN A 41 6.79 21.44 4.26
N LYS A 42 8.10 21.70 4.22
CA LYS A 42 8.76 22.31 3.06
C LYS A 42 8.73 21.37 1.86
N ILE A 43 9.08 20.11 2.09
CA ILE A 43 9.09 19.06 1.07
C ILE A 43 7.68 18.84 0.49
N VAL A 44 6.66 18.71 1.35
CA VAL A 44 5.26 18.54 0.92
C VAL A 44 4.77 19.77 0.16
N LYS A 45 5.12 20.99 0.61
CA LYS A 45 4.77 22.23 -0.11
C LYS A 45 5.38 22.26 -1.51
N ASP A 46 6.65 21.87 -1.64
CA ASP A 46 7.34 21.86 -2.94
C ASP A 46 6.80 20.74 -3.84
N ALA A 47 6.45 19.57 -3.27
CA ALA A 47 5.78 18.50 -4.00
C ALA A 47 4.37 18.89 -4.48
N ARG A 48 3.58 19.60 -3.67
CA ARG A 48 2.27 20.14 -4.06
C ARG A 48 2.34 21.15 -5.21
N ALA A 49 3.48 21.83 -5.39
CA ALA A 49 3.66 22.72 -6.53
C ALA A 49 3.85 21.98 -7.86
N ILE A 50 4.21 20.69 -7.79
CA ILE A 50 4.49 19.82 -8.92
C ILE A 50 3.31 18.87 -9.19
N LEU A 51 2.61 18.43 -8.14
CA LEU A 51 1.48 17.50 -8.19
C LEU A 51 0.13 18.21 -8.35
N ASN A 52 -0.82 17.53 -8.99
CA ASN A 52 -2.21 17.98 -9.03
C ASN A 52 -2.88 17.83 -7.64
N GLU A 53 -3.87 18.68 -7.35
CA GLU A 53 -4.54 18.74 -6.04
C GLU A 53 -5.02 17.37 -5.49
N PRO A 54 -5.73 16.50 -6.25
CA PRO A 54 -6.21 15.22 -5.72
C PRO A 54 -5.06 14.25 -5.37
N LEU A 55 -3.99 14.25 -6.17
CA LEU A 55 -2.82 13.39 -5.94
C LEU A 55 -2.04 13.83 -4.69
N SER A 56 -2.03 15.13 -4.38
CA SER A 56 -1.29 15.66 -3.23
C SER A 56 -1.76 15.11 -1.88
N THR A 57 -3.06 14.85 -1.72
CA THR A 57 -3.62 14.35 -0.46
C THR A 57 -3.22 12.89 -0.22
N ILE A 58 -3.29 12.06 -1.25
CA ILE A 58 -2.84 10.66 -1.21
C ILE A 58 -1.35 10.57 -0.97
N PHE A 59 -0.60 11.44 -1.62
CA PHE A 59 0.84 11.51 -1.50
C PHE A 59 1.29 11.78 -0.05
N GLU A 60 0.63 12.70 0.66
CA GLU A 60 0.88 12.95 2.08
C GLU A 60 0.59 11.75 2.97
N PHE A 61 -0.50 11.04 2.67
CA PHE A 61 -0.85 9.84 3.39
C PHE A 61 0.16 8.71 3.13
N SER A 62 0.59 8.51 1.87
CA SER A 62 1.64 7.55 1.49
C SER A 62 2.98 7.85 2.16
N LEU A 63 3.34 9.13 2.29
CA LEU A 63 4.53 9.55 3.03
C LEU A 63 4.43 9.22 4.53
N THR A 64 3.23 9.36 5.10
CA THR A 64 2.95 9.03 6.50
C THR A 64 3.01 7.51 6.75
N LEU A 65 2.53 6.71 5.80
CA LEU A 65 2.62 5.25 5.81
C LEU A 65 4.02 4.72 5.49
N ARG A 66 4.94 5.59 5.04
CA ARG A 66 6.30 5.23 4.61
C ARG A 66 6.33 4.14 3.54
N SER A 67 5.37 4.15 2.62
CA SER A 67 5.19 3.06 1.62
C SER A 67 6.40 2.89 0.67
N ALA A 68 7.22 3.92 0.48
CA ALA A 68 8.45 3.84 -0.31
C ALA A 68 9.69 3.32 0.45
N SER A 69 9.61 3.12 1.78
CA SER A 69 10.76 2.66 2.57
C SER A 69 11.36 1.32 2.13
N PRO A 70 10.57 0.27 1.77
CA PRO A 70 11.14 -1.00 1.29
C PRO A 70 12.03 -0.84 0.07
N ARG A 71 11.66 0.06 -0.86
CA ARG A 71 12.45 0.36 -2.05
C ARG A 71 13.79 1.01 -1.72
N LEU A 72 13.83 1.87 -0.71
CA LEU A 72 15.10 2.45 -0.24
C LEU A 72 16.00 1.41 0.43
N VAL A 73 15.43 0.41 1.10
CA VAL A 73 16.19 -0.70 1.67
C VAL A 73 16.79 -1.56 0.56
N LEU A 74 16.04 -1.81 -0.51
CA LEU A 74 16.55 -2.48 -1.71
C LEU A 74 17.77 -1.73 -2.29
N TYR A 75 17.69 -0.41 -2.45
CA TYR A 75 18.84 0.36 -2.94
C TYR A 75 20.06 0.29 -2.01
N ARG A 76 19.85 0.22 -0.68
CA ARG A 76 20.95 0.02 0.28
C ARG A 76 21.63 -1.33 0.10
N GLN A 77 20.86 -2.40 -0.10
CA GLN A 77 21.41 -3.74 -0.35
C GLN A 77 22.20 -3.78 -1.66
N LEU A 78 21.65 -3.21 -2.74
CA LEU A 78 22.36 -3.11 -4.03
C LEU A 78 23.65 -2.28 -3.93
N ALA A 79 23.64 -1.25 -3.08
CA ALA A 79 24.85 -0.45 -2.80
C ALA A 79 25.92 -1.26 -2.05
N GLU A 80 25.54 -2.08 -1.08
CA GLU A 80 26.46 -2.99 -0.39
C GLU A 80 27.06 -4.03 -1.35
N GLU A 81 26.22 -4.62 -2.21
CA GLU A 81 26.67 -5.56 -3.25
C GLU A 81 27.66 -4.91 -4.21
N SER A 82 27.33 -3.71 -4.72
CA SER A 82 28.23 -2.91 -5.59
C SER A 82 29.59 -2.68 -4.95
N LEU A 83 29.63 -2.23 -3.68
CA LEU A 83 30.88 -2.01 -2.93
C LEU A 83 31.67 -3.32 -2.70
N SER A 84 30.99 -4.46 -2.56
CA SER A 84 31.63 -5.76 -2.33
C SER A 84 32.13 -6.45 -3.60
N SER A 85 31.55 -6.13 -4.75
CA SER A 85 31.79 -6.82 -6.03
C SER A 85 33.15 -6.49 -6.66
N VAL A 86 33.76 -5.35 -6.31
CA VAL A 86 35.03 -4.92 -6.90
C VAL A 86 36.21 -5.30 -6.00
N PRO A 87 37.12 -6.18 -6.43
CA PRO A 87 38.29 -6.56 -5.64
C PRO A 87 39.24 -5.37 -5.49
N ILE A 88 39.37 -4.88 -4.26
CA ILE A 88 40.31 -3.81 -3.91
C ILE A 88 41.73 -4.36 -4.03
N ASN A 89 42.49 -3.83 -5.00
CA ASN A 89 43.90 -4.16 -5.18
C ASN A 89 44.86 -3.17 -4.47
N ASP A 90 44.35 -2.33 -3.57
CA ASP A 90 45.17 -1.46 -2.73
C ASP A 90 44.97 -1.77 -1.23
N SER A 91 46.03 -2.30 -0.65
CA SER A 91 46.23 -2.61 0.76
C SER A 91 45.74 -1.53 1.74
N PRO A 92 44.96 -1.86 2.78
CA PRO A 92 44.75 -0.97 3.91
C PRO A 92 45.90 -1.14 4.90
N GLU A 93 47.02 -0.46 4.66
CA GLU A 93 47.93 -0.15 5.77
C GLU A 93 47.34 1.01 6.59
N GLN A 94 47.10 0.71 7.86
CA GLN A 94 46.80 1.64 8.97
C GLN A 94 45.34 2.14 9.06
N ILE A 95 44.54 1.45 9.88
CA ILE A 95 43.92 2.06 11.06
C ILE A 95 43.88 0.98 12.17
N SER A 96 44.67 1.22 13.21
CA SER A 96 44.59 0.52 14.49
C SER A 96 43.35 0.98 15.24
N GLY A 97 42.54 0.05 15.72
CA GLY A 97 41.44 0.34 16.64
C GLY A 97 40.67 -0.92 17.02
N HIS A 98 41.03 -1.48 18.16
CA HIS A 98 40.33 -2.59 18.82
C HIS A 98 38.81 -2.35 18.87
N GLY A 99 38.03 -3.31 18.36
CA GLY A 99 36.58 -3.39 18.54
C GLY A 99 36.15 -4.84 18.43
N THR A 100 35.62 -5.37 19.52
CA THR A 100 35.23 -6.76 19.78
C THR A 100 34.22 -7.30 18.77
N GLU A 101 34.48 -8.52 18.29
CA GLU A 101 33.49 -9.41 17.70
C GLU A 101 32.35 -9.64 18.71
N GLU A 102 31.14 -9.19 18.35
CA GLU A 102 29.84 -9.78 18.70
C GLU A 102 28.75 -8.78 18.26
N ASN A 103 28.01 -9.10 17.20
CA ASN A 103 26.54 -8.98 17.15
C ASN A 103 25.95 -9.48 15.83
N PHE A 104 24.93 -10.32 15.98
CA PHE A 104 24.11 -10.96 14.97
C PHE A 104 23.25 -9.95 14.18
N LEU A 105 23.16 -10.16 12.86
CA LEU A 105 22.01 -9.86 11.97
C LEU A 105 21.26 -8.54 12.20
N GLU A 106 21.93 -7.40 12.02
CA GLU A 106 21.28 -6.16 11.58
C GLU A 106 21.72 -5.90 10.14
N ALA A 107 20.76 -5.62 9.25
CA ALA A 107 21.03 -5.08 7.91
C ALA A 107 21.62 -3.66 8.05
N GLY A 108 22.92 -3.60 8.37
CA GLY A 108 23.65 -2.37 8.66
C GLY A 108 23.85 -1.59 7.37
N SER A 109 23.44 -0.31 7.37
CA SER A 109 23.63 0.58 6.21
C SER A 109 25.10 0.63 5.78
N PRO A 110 25.39 0.69 4.46
CA PRO A 110 26.77 0.68 3.97
C PRO A 110 27.58 1.76 4.67
N SER A 111 28.69 1.38 5.30
CA SER A 111 29.63 2.32 5.90
C SER A 111 30.31 3.12 4.79
N SER A 112 30.43 4.45 4.98
CA SER A 112 31.14 5.31 4.02
C SER A 112 32.52 4.73 3.66
N PHE A 113 32.72 4.36 2.40
CA PHE A 113 33.98 3.82 1.94
C PHE A 113 34.96 4.99 1.69
N GLY A 114 36.09 4.99 2.41
CA GLY A 114 37.13 6.04 2.29
C GLY A 114 36.66 7.47 2.63
N GLY A 115 35.56 7.64 3.37
CA GLY A 115 34.98 8.95 3.70
C GLY A 115 34.20 9.61 2.54
N THR A 116 33.94 8.88 1.46
CA THR A 116 33.15 9.35 0.32
C THR A 116 31.69 8.88 0.46
N CYS A 117 30.75 9.76 0.09
CA CYS A 117 29.31 9.56 0.31
C CYS A 117 28.52 9.26 -0.96
N CYS A 118 29.17 9.38 -2.11
CA CYS A 118 28.60 9.13 -3.42
C CYS A 118 29.62 8.37 -4.27
N TRP A 119 29.17 7.46 -5.10
CA TRP A 119 30.02 6.75 -6.06
C TRP A 119 29.23 6.32 -7.28
N ILE A 120 29.94 6.06 -8.37
CA ILE A 120 29.37 5.60 -9.64
C ILE A 120 29.94 4.22 -9.92
N ASP A 121 29.05 3.27 -10.16
CA ASP A 121 29.37 1.93 -10.58
C ASP A 121 29.23 1.82 -12.10
N THR A 122 30.33 1.42 -12.73
CA THR A 122 30.43 1.21 -14.19
C THR A 122 30.54 -0.27 -14.55
N GLY A 123 30.45 -1.17 -13.57
CA GLY A 123 30.57 -2.63 -13.69
C GLY A 123 31.99 -3.11 -13.45
N ASN A 124 32.97 -2.40 -14.02
CA ASN A 124 34.38 -2.76 -13.90
C ASN A 124 35.11 -1.93 -12.83
N THR A 125 34.69 -0.69 -12.62
CA THR A 125 35.34 0.25 -11.68
C THR A 125 34.32 1.11 -10.95
N LEU A 126 34.64 1.42 -9.69
CA LEU A 126 33.92 2.38 -8.86
C LEU A 126 34.60 3.75 -8.97
N LEU A 127 33.82 4.79 -9.26
CA LEU A 127 34.31 6.17 -9.40
C LEU A 127 33.72 7.03 -8.28
N PHE A 128 34.58 7.70 -7.52
CA PHE A 128 34.17 8.47 -6.34
C PHE A 128 34.22 9.99 -6.56
N ASN A 129 35.00 10.45 -7.54
CA ASN A 129 35.24 11.88 -7.79
C ASN A 129 34.89 12.28 -9.23
N SER A 130 34.68 13.59 -9.44
CA SER A 130 34.42 14.15 -10.76
C SER A 130 35.59 13.99 -11.73
N ALA A 131 36.84 14.03 -11.25
CA ALA A 131 38.03 13.85 -12.07
C ALA A 131 38.09 12.45 -12.68
N ASP A 132 37.86 11.41 -11.85
CA ASP A 132 37.85 10.02 -12.29
C ASP A 132 36.70 9.76 -13.27
N LEU A 133 35.55 10.41 -13.05
CA LEU A 133 34.42 10.38 -13.97
C LEU A 133 34.75 10.98 -15.34
N HIS A 134 35.38 12.16 -15.38
CA HIS A 134 35.79 12.77 -16.66
C HIS A 134 36.78 11.88 -17.41
N GLN A 135 37.77 11.32 -16.71
CA GLN A 135 38.74 10.41 -17.31
C GLN A 135 38.07 9.15 -17.88
N TRP A 136 37.10 8.58 -17.17
CA TRP A 136 36.33 7.43 -17.66
C TRP A 136 35.50 7.80 -18.88
N LEU A 137 34.79 8.94 -18.86
CA LEU A 137 33.97 9.43 -19.97
C LEU A 137 34.79 9.66 -21.25
N GLU A 138 36.01 10.18 -21.13
CA GLU A 138 36.94 10.34 -22.26
C GLU A 138 37.50 8.99 -22.75
N GLY A 139 37.61 8.00 -21.87
CA GLY A 139 38.06 6.64 -22.17
C GLY A 139 37.01 5.76 -22.85
N LEU A 140 35.72 6.11 -22.79
CA LEU A 140 34.61 5.31 -23.32
C LEU A 140 34.70 5.05 -24.83
N GLU A 141 35.27 5.98 -25.60
CA GLU A 141 35.48 5.80 -27.04
C GLU A 141 36.46 4.64 -27.37
N LYS A 142 37.32 4.28 -26.41
CA LYS A 142 38.32 3.20 -26.55
C LYS A 142 37.84 1.86 -25.98
N LEU A 143 36.88 1.88 -25.05
CA LEU A 143 36.34 0.71 -24.35
C LEU A 143 35.22 -0.03 -25.10
N ALA A 144 34.76 0.51 -26.23
CA ALA A 144 33.65 -0.05 -27.03
C ALA A 144 33.91 -1.44 -27.65
N THR A 145 35.04 -2.09 -27.35
CA THR A 145 35.41 -3.39 -27.93
C THR A 145 35.69 -4.53 -26.95
N ASP A 146 35.81 -4.31 -25.64
CA ASP A 146 36.11 -5.41 -24.70
C ASP A 146 35.52 -5.17 -23.30
N SER A 147 34.38 -5.82 -23.02
CA SER A 147 34.00 -6.51 -21.76
C SER A 147 32.48 -6.63 -21.63
N THR A 148 32.01 -7.88 -21.63
CA THR A 148 30.63 -8.33 -21.43
C THR A 148 30.40 -8.74 -19.98
N GLU A 149 30.48 -7.78 -19.06
CA GLU A 149 29.73 -7.85 -17.80
C GLU A 149 28.77 -6.67 -17.83
N GLN A 150 27.59 -6.91 -18.40
CA GLN A 150 26.56 -5.88 -18.46
C GLN A 150 25.97 -5.73 -17.06
N LEU A 151 26.24 -4.58 -16.44
CA LEU A 151 25.45 -4.11 -15.30
C LEU A 151 23.97 -4.21 -15.66
N GLU A 152 23.22 -4.97 -14.86
CA GLU A 152 21.78 -5.10 -15.04
C GLU A 152 21.07 -3.85 -14.51
N ILE A 153 20.34 -3.19 -15.41
CA ILE A 153 19.36 -2.17 -15.05
C ILE A 153 18.04 -2.87 -14.81
N PHE A 154 17.47 -2.66 -13.64
CA PHE A 154 16.17 -3.21 -13.30
C PHE A 154 15.04 -2.26 -13.69
N ASP A 155 13.81 -2.78 -13.78
CA ASP A 155 12.63 -1.99 -14.13
C ASP A 155 12.33 -0.86 -13.12
N PHE A 156 12.81 -1.03 -11.88
CA PHE A 156 12.70 -0.03 -10.82
C PHE A 156 13.84 1.01 -10.82
N ASP A 157 14.83 0.90 -11.70
CA ASP A 157 15.89 1.90 -11.77
C ASP A 157 15.43 3.15 -12.52
N HIS A 158 15.80 4.31 -11.98
CA HIS A 158 15.50 5.59 -12.60
C HIS A 158 16.57 5.91 -13.64
N VAL A 159 16.24 5.65 -14.91
CA VAL A 159 17.11 5.98 -16.05
C VAL A 159 16.86 7.43 -16.49
N TYR A 160 17.94 8.19 -16.70
CA TYR A 160 17.84 9.58 -17.12
C TYR A 160 17.23 9.68 -18.53
N PRO A 161 16.32 10.65 -18.79
CA PRO A 161 15.69 10.79 -20.09
C PRO A 161 16.71 11.04 -21.21
N ARG A 162 16.43 10.53 -22.42
CA ARG A 162 17.26 10.67 -23.63
C ARG A 162 18.58 9.86 -23.65
N ALA A 163 18.71 8.85 -22.79
CA ALA A 163 19.81 7.90 -22.90
C ALA A 163 19.75 7.08 -24.20
N ASN A 164 20.90 6.88 -24.86
CA ASN A 164 21.02 5.95 -25.97
C ASN A 164 21.07 4.50 -25.42
N ILE A 165 20.29 3.60 -26.01
CA ILE A 165 20.14 2.21 -25.53
C ILE A 165 21.46 1.43 -25.62
N THR A 166 22.31 1.77 -26.60
CA THR A 166 23.61 1.11 -26.84
C THR A 166 24.77 1.72 -26.05
N ALA A 167 24.51 2.78 -25.28
CA ALA A 167 25.55 3.43 -24.49
C ALA A 167 25.93 2.57 -23.26
N PRO A 168 27.19 2.66 -22.79
CA PRO A 168 27.62 2.05 -21.54
C PRO A 168 26.78 2.54 -20.37
N ILE A 169 26.55 1.67 -19.40
CA ILE A 169 25.71 1.92 -18.24
C ILE A 169 26.56 2.50 -17.11
N ALA A 170 26.05 3.55 -16.46
CA ALA A 170 26.63 4.10 -15.23
C ALA A 170 25.53 4.21 -14.19
N ILE A 171 25.69 3.49 -13.08
CA ILE A 171 24.76 3.50 -11.95
C ILE A 171 25.33 4.39 -10.87
N PHE A 172 24.63 5.48 -10.57
CA PHE A 172 25.04 6.42 -9.54
C PHE A 172 24.39 6.09 -8.22
N TYR A 173 25.21 5.88 -7.19
CA TYR A 173 24.77 5.76 -5.81
C TYR A 173 25.04 7.07 -5.08
N GLY A 174 23.98 7.71 -4.60
CA GLY A 174 24.10 8.96 -3.84
C GLY A 174 22.77 9.51 -3.37
N ALA A 175 22.82 10.39 -2.38
CA ALA A 175 21.65 11.02 -1.79
C ALA A 175 21.56 12.50 -2.16
N ILE A 176 20.36 12.93 -2.54
CA ILE A 176 20.02 14.34 -2.76
C ILE A 176 20.27 15.13 -1.46
N GLY A 177 20.84 16.33 -1.60
CA GLY A 177 21.22 17.17 -0.47
C GLY A 177 22.60 16.88 0.08
N THR A 178 23.40 16.02 -0.56
CA THR A 178 24.86 15.91 -0.30
C THR A 178 25.65 16.74 -1.29
N LYS A 179 26.85 17.19 -0.90
CA LYS A 179 27.73 17.99 -1.78
C LYS A 179 28.17 17.21 -3.04
N CYS A 180 28.55 15.95 -2.85
CA CYS A 180 29.00 15.08 -3.95
C CYS A 180 27.90 14.80 -4.98
N PHE A 181 26.63 14.81 -4.56
CA PHE A 181 25.52 14.52 -5.45
C PHE A 181 25.41 15.54 -6.59
N LYS A 182 25.47 16.83 -6.28
CA LYS A 182 25.31 17.89 -7.28
C LYS A 182 26.36 17.79 -8.40
N GLU A 183 27.63 17.69 -8.02
CA GLU A 183 28.75 17.69 -8.97
C GLU A 183 28.72 16.48 -9.90
N LEU A 184 28.53 15.27 -9.35
CA LEU A 184 28.49 14.03 -10.14
C LEU A 184 27.23 13.94 -10.99
N HIS A 185 26.07 14.36 -10.45
CA HIS A 185 24.81 14.37 -11.18
C HIS A 185 24.87 15.29 -12.40
N ASP A 186 25.37 16.52 -12.26
CA ASP A 186 25.44 17.48 -13.37
C ASP A 186 26.32 16.95 -14.52
N HIS A 187 27.46 16.31 -14.21
CA HIS A 187 28.33 15.68 -15.20
C HIS A 187 27.69 14.47 -15.90
N LEU A 188 27.04 13.58 -15.13
CA LEU A 188 26.35 12.41 -15.70
C LEU A 188 25.12 12.80 -16.52
N ALA A 189 24.36 13.79 -16.08
CA ALA A 189 23.19 14.30 -16.80
C ALA A 189 23.60 14.91 -18.15
N GLU A 190 24.70 15.68 -18.19
CA GLU A 190 25.24 16.23 -19.43
C GLU A 190 25.77 15.14 -20.37
N ALA A 191 26.50 14.15 -19.84
CA ALA A 191 26.98 13.01 -20.62
C ALA A 191 25.82 12.17 -21.19
N SER A 192 24.74 11.99 -20.43
CA SER A 192 23.54 11.29 -20.87
C SER A 192 22.77 12.06 -21.95
N LYS A 193 22.65 13.39 -21.83
CA LYS A 193 22.06 14.27 -22.87
C LYS A 193 22.83 14.21 -24.18
N GLN A 194 24.16 14.05 -24.11
CA GLN A 194 25.02 13.86 -25.27
C GLN A 194 24.97 12.42 -25.84
N GLY A 195 24.23 11.51 -25.20
CA GLY A 195 24.06 10.12 -25.64
C GLY A 195 25.29 9.23 -25.38
N LYS A 196 26.25 9.68 -24.56
CA LYS A 196 27.50 8.96 -24.28
C LYS A 196 27.34 7.84 -23.26
N VAL A 197 26.42 8.01 -22.32
CA VAL A 197 26.22 7.10 -21.18
C VAL A 197 24.74 6.92 -20.89
N ARG A 198 24.37 5.69 -20.52
CA ARG A 198 23.06 5.39 -19.94
C ARG A 198 23.15 5.53 -18.43
N TYR A 199 22.74 6.70 -17.95
CA TYR A 199 22.78 7.07 -16.54
C TYR A 199 21.54 6.55 -15.79
N ALA A 200 21.75 5.75 -14.75
CA ALA A 200 20.73 5.36 -13.78
C ALA A 200 21.07 5.87 -12.37
N LEU A 201 20.07 6.32 -11.61
CA LEU A 201 20.24 6.79 -10.23
C LEU A 201 19.64 5.78 -9.24
N ARG A 202 20.46 5.31 -8.29
CA ARG A 202 20.05 4.53 -7.12
C ARG A 202 20.28 5.36 -5.84
N PRO A 203 19.21 5.89 -5.25
CA PRO A 203 19.32 6.82 -4.13
C PRO A 203 19.69 6.10 -2.83
N VAL A 204 20.88 6.41 -2.31
CA VAL A 204 21.40 5.83 -1.06
C VAL A 204 22.14 6.90 -0.26
N LEU A 205 21.91 6.93 1.05
CA LEU A 205 22.70 7.69 2.00
C LEU A 205 23.46 6.71 2.91
N PRO A 206 24.79 6.56 2.74
CA PRO A 206 25.62 5.72 3.59
C PRO A 206 25.66 6.19 5.05
N SER A 207 25.98 5.27 5.97
CA SER A 207 26.21 5.61 7.37
C SER A 207 27.50 6.45 7.50
N GLY A 208 27.45 7.54 8.29
CA GLY A 208 28.55 8.51 8.45
C GLY A 208 28.44 9.76 7.56
N CYS A 209 27.57 9.72 6.54
CA CYS A 209 27.39 10.82 5.58
C CYS A 209 26.36 11.88 6.00
N GLN A 210 25.89 11.84 7.25
CA GLN A 210 24.89 12.79 7.74
C GLN A 210 25.47 14.21 7.83
N ALA A 211 26.74 14.35 8.24
CA ALA A 211 27.40 15.65 8.41
C ALA A 211 27.67 16.38 7.08
N THR A 212 27.75 15.66 5.96
CA THR A 212 27.98 16.21 4.62
C THR A 212 26.69 16.44 3.83
N SER A 213 25.54 16.10 4.44
CA SER A 213 24.20 16.26 3.89
C SER A 213 23.48 17.48 4.50
N SER A 214 22.52 18.04 3.77
CA SER A 214 21.59 19.02 4.33
C SER A 214 20.78 18.40 5.48
N PHE A 215 20.28 19.23 6.41
CA PHE A 215 19.51 18.74 7.54
C PHE A 215 18.31 17.88 7.06
N CYS A 216 17.56 18.33 6.06
CA CYS A 216 16.46 17.55 5.49
C CYS A 216 16.89 16.27 4.75
N GLY A 217 18.11 16.21 4.22
CA GLY A 217 18.69 15.00 3.63
C GLY A 217 19.05 13.92 4.65
N SER A 218 19.44 14.33 5.87
CA SER A 218 19.80 13.41 6.97
C SER A 218 18.60 12.98 7.84
N VAL A 219 17.45 13.64 7.76
CA VAL A 219 16.26 13.27 8.56
C VAL A 219 15.80 11.85 8.23
N GLY A 220 15.83 10.99 9.25
CA GLY A 220 15.42 9.58 9.18
C GLY A 220 16.50 8.65 8.62
N ALA A 221 17.77 9.08 8.58
CA ALA A 221 18.88 8.25 8.14
C ALA A 221 19.39 7.27 9.22
N VAL A 222 19.23 7.62 10.50
CA VAL A 222 19.79 6.89 11.65
C VAL A 222 18.72 6.13 12.43
N ASP A 223 17.50 6.66 12.51
CA ASP A 223 16.45 6.10 13.36
C ASP A 223 15.84 4.82 12.76
N ALA A 224 15.52 3.86 13.62
CA ALA A 224 14.75 2.69 13.25
C ALA A 224 13.39 3.10 12.64
N VAL A 225 12.97 2.40 11.58
CA VAL A 225 11.74 2.72 10.87
C VAL A 225 10.55 2.17 11.65
N THR A 226 9.71 3.07 12.17
CA THR A 226 8.39 2.69 12.69
C THR A 226 7.46 2.32 11.54
N LEU A 227 6.87 1.14 11.59
CA LEU A 227 5.90 0.66 10.60
C LEU A 227 4.48 1.06 11.01
N SER A 228 3.65 1.30 10.00
CA SER A 228 2.22 1.64 10.13
C SER A 228 1.40 0.65 9.30
N GLY A 229 0.07 0.63 9.47
CA GLY A 229 -0.80 -0.21 8.64
C GLY A 229 -1.08 -1.62 9.18
N TYR A 230 -0.70 -1.92 10.42
CA TYR A 230 -1.11 -3.15 11.09
C TYR A 230 -2.26 -2.89 12.06
N GLY A 231 -3.12 -3.91 12.25
CA GLY A 231 -4.13 -3.93 13.31
C GLY A 231 -3.59 -4.63 14.56
N VAL A 232 -4.06 -4.20 15.74
CA VAL A 232 -3.80 -4.89 17.00
C VAL A 232 -5.12 -5.45 17.51
N GLU A 233 -5.14 -6.73 17.83
CA GLU A 233 -6.29 -7.42 18.40
C GLU A 233 -6.01 -7.80 19.86
N LEU A 234 -6.98 -7.55 20.73
CA LEU A 234 -7.01 -8.08 22.09
C LEU A 234 -8.09 -9.15 22.19
N ALA A 235 -7.70 -10.40 21.88
CA ALA A 235 -8.62 -11.53 21.91
C ALA A 235 -8.96 -11.94 23.35
N LEU A 236 -10.25 -12.09 23.64
CA LEU A 236 -10.74 -12.61 24.91
C LEU A 236 -10.56 -14.13 24.94
N LYS A 237 -9.60 -14.64 25.72
CA LYS A 237 -9.29 -16.08 25.76
C LYS A 237 -10.39 -16.95 26.38
N ASN A 238 -11.15 -16.44 27.35
CA ASN A 238 -12.21 -17.19 28.04
C ASN A 238 -13.58 -16.72 27.57
N MET A 239 -14.07 -17.25 26.44
CA MET A 239 -15.41 -16.95 25.91
C MET A 239 -16.50 -17.96 26.35
N GLU A 240 -16.10 -19.14 26.84
CA GLU A 240 -17.00 -20.30 26.99
C GLU A 240 -17.93 -20.25 28.21
N TYR A 241 -17.62 -19.48 29.25
CA TYR A 241 -18.39 -19.51 30.51
C TYR A 241 -19.64 -18.59 30.52
N LYS A 242 -20.08 -18.06 29.36
CA LYS A 242 -21.17 -17.07 29.30
C LYS A 242 -22.44 -17.51 28.54
N ALA A 243 -22.40 -18.57 27.73
CA ALA A 243 -23.60 -19.07 27.07
C ALA A 243 -24.26 -20.15 27.97
N MET A 244 -25.26 -19.74 28.76
CA MET A 244 -26.03 -20.68 29.58
C MET A 244 -26.84 -21.63 28.68
N ASP A 245 -26.93 -22.89 29.12
CA ASP A 245 -27.61 -24.01 28.49
C ASP A 245 -29.12 -23.75 28.28
N ASP A 246 -29.57 -23.79 27.02
CA ASP A 246 -30.97 -23.53 26.58
C ASP A 246 -32.01 -24.52 27.15
N THR A 247 -31.59 -25.55 27.90
CA THR A 247 -32.50 -26.60 28.39
C THR A 247 -33.26 -26.25 29.67
N ALA A 248 -32.91 -25.16 30.38
CA ALA A 248 -33.51 -24.83 31.69
C ALA A 248 -34.74 -23.91 31.65
N VAL A 249 -35.02 -23.18 30.56
CA VAL A 249 -36.08 -22.13 30.52
C VAL A 249 -37.37 -22.60 29.83
N LYS A 250 -37.82 -23.83 30.11
CA LYS A 250 -39.18 -24.31 29.79
C LYS A 250 -40.02 -24.58 31.03
N LYS A 251 -39.93 -23.72 32.04
CA LYS A 251 -40.95 -23.63 33.10
C LYS A 251 -41.37 -22.19 33.25
N GLY A 252 -42.59 -21.91 32.83
CA GLY A 252 -43.23 -20.62 32.99
C GLY A 252 -43.21 -20.20 34.45
N VAL A 253 -42.58 -19.05 34.70
CA VAL A 253 -42.84 -18.24 35.87
C VAL A 253 -43.42 -16.95 35.30
N ALA A 254 -44.70 -16.71 35.61
CA ALA A 254 -45.31 -15.41 35.41
C ALA A 254 -44.50 -14.40 36.22
N LEU A 255 -43.74 -13.54 35.53
CA LEU A 255 -43.06 -12.43 36.16
C LEU A 255 -44.13 -11.38 36.49
N GLU A 256 -44.41 -11.22 37.79
CA GLU A 256 -45.00 -9.99 38.29
C GLU A 256 -44.09 -8.81 37.91
N ASP A 257 -44.72 -7.72 37.47
CA ASP A 257 -44.06 -6.44 37.17
C ASP A 257 -43.11 -6.04 38.30
N PRO A 258 -41.83 -5.76 38.02
CA PRO A 258 -40.98 -5.10 39.00
C PRO A 258 -41.53 -3.69 39.19
N LYS A 259 -42.06 -3.42 40.38
CA LYS A 259 -42.33 -2.06 40.87
C LYS A 259 -41.07 -1.22 40.65
N THR A 260 -41.19 -0.26 39.75
CA THR A 260 -40.34 0.93 39.68
C THR A 260 -40.40 1.62 41.03
N GLU A 261 -39.34 1.49 41.84
CA GLU A 261 -39.05 2.52 42.83
C GLU A 261 -38.60 3.77 42.06
N ASP A 262 -39.52 4.72 41.96
CA ASP A 262 -39.28 6.09 41.53
C ASP A 262 -38.11 6.69 42.35
N LEU A 263 -36.92 6.71 41.77
CA LEU A 263 -35.89 7.70 42.13
C LEU A 263 -36.09 8.92 41.24
N SER A 264 -37.17 9.65 41.52
CA SER A 264 -37.41 10.99 41.01
C SER A 264 -36.34 11.94 41.56
N GLN A 265 -35.24 12.11 40.82
CA GLN A 265 -34.29 13.20 41.03
C GLN A 265 -33.83 13.80 39.70
N GLU A 266 -34.76 13.95 38.75
CA GLU A 266 -34.61 14.78 37.56
C GLU A 266 -35.01 16.22 37.86
N GLU A 267 -34.31 16.90 38.75
CA GLU A 267 -34.49 18.34 38.94
C GLU A 267 -33.27 18.92 39.63
N ARG A 268 -32.19 19.15 38.85
CA ARG A 268 -31.28 20.31 38.95
C ARG A 268 -30.02 20.10 38.08
N LYS A 269 -29.83 21.02 37.12
CA LYS A 269 -28.65 21.30 36.27
C LYS A 269 -28.56 20.55 34.92
N PRO A 270 -29.06 21.15 33.82
CA PRO A 270 -28.94 20.60 32.48
C PRO A 270 -27.51 20.63 31.91
N GLU A 271 -26.57 21.37 32.51
CA GLU A 271 -25.17 21.45 32.05
C GLU A 271 -24.33 20.20 32.38
N LEU A 272 -24.77 19.36 33.34
CA LEU A 272 -24.02 18.18 33.78
C LEU A 272 -24.56 16.85 33.22
N ASN A 273 -25.64 16.88 32.42
CA ASN A 273 -26.28 15.66 31.90
C ASN A 273 -25.34 14.84 31.01
N ALA A 274 -24.45 15.48 30.25
CA ALA A 274 -23.46 14.80 29.44
C ALA A 274 -22.41 14.05 30.30
N GLU A 275 -22.01 14.66 31.42
CA GLU A 275 -21.02 14.11 32.35
C GLU A 275 -21.62 13.03 33.26
N ILE A 276 -22.91 13.15 33.59
CA ILE A 276 -23.67 12.11 34.30
C ILE A 276 -23.96 10.92 33.37
N MET A 277 -24.24 11.16 32.08
CA MET A 277 -24.39 10.08 31.10
C MET A 277 -23.06 9.35 30.88
N SER A 278 -21.93 10.06 30.75
CA SER A 278 -20.62 9.42 30.62
C SER A 278 -20.20 8.68 31.89
N PHE A 279 -20.53 9.21 33.07
CA PHE A 279 -20.27 8.53 34.35
C PHE A 279 -21.17 7.31 34.57
N ARG A 280 -22.43 7.37 34.13
CA ARG A 280 -23.33 6.21 34.11
C ARG A 280 -22.81 5.13 33.16
N ASP A 281 -22.37 5.50 31.96
CA ASP A 281 -21.79 4.56 30.99
C ASP A 281 -20.48 3.95 31.51
N TYR A 282 -19.66 4.73 32.23
CA TYR A 282 -18.46 4.24 32.91
C TYR A 282 -18.80 3.22 34.01
N LEU A 283 -19.78 3.49 34.86
CA LEU A 283 -20.19 2.55 35.90
C LEU A 283 -20.82 1.27 35.33
N LEU A 284 -21.62 1.40 34.27
CA LEU A 284 -22.24 0.28 33.56
C LEU A 284 -21.23 -0.58 32.80
N SER A 285 -20.13 0.00 32.32
CA SER A 285 -19.02 -0.76 31.74
C SER A 285 -18.12 -1.41 32.79
N SER A 286 -18.03 -0.83 34.00
CA SER A 286 -17.26 -1.41 35.12
C SER A 286 -17.91 -2.64 35.75
N THR A 287 -19.23 -2.77 35.67
CA THR A 287 -19.97 -3.96 36.12
C THR A 287 -19.99 -5.02 35.02
N VAL A 288 -18.83 -5.55 34.65
CA VAL A 288 -18.69 -6.74 33.79
C VAL A 288 -19.01 -8.00 34.59
N SER A 289 -20.27 -8.15 34.98
CA SER A 289 -20.91 -9.41 35.32
C SER A 289 -22.39 -9.13 35.37
N ASP A 290 -23.09 -9.50 34.30
CA ASP A 290 -24.30 -10.31 34.41
C ASP A 290 -24.57 -10.93 33.03
N THR A 291 -25.06 -12.14 33.06
CA THR A 291 -25.22 -13.09 31.96
C THR A 291 -25.97 -12.50 30.77
N LEU A 292 -25.32 -12.42 29.61
CA LEU A 292 -26.01 -12.15 28.34
C LEU A 292 -26.81 -13.39 27.97
N GLU A 293 -28.14 -13.25 27.88
CA GLU A 293 -29.00 -14.34 27.44
C GLU A 293 -28.86 -14.56 25.93
N VAL A 294 -28.90 -15.81 25.46
CA VAL A 294 -28.67 -16.19 24.06
C VAL A 294 -29.64 -15.47 23.09
N TRP A 295 -30.85 -15.15 23.54
CA TRP A 295 -31.87 -14.46 22.74
C TRP A 295 -31.56 -12.98 22.50
N GLU A 296 -30.85 -12.32 23.44
CA GLU A 296 -30.43 -10.92 23.31
C GLU A 296 -29.38 -10.74 22.21
N LEU A 297 -28.67 -11.80 21.83
CA LEU A 297 -27.64 -11.74 20.78
C LEU A 297 -28.21 -11.76 19.36
N LYS A 298 -29.46 -12.22 19.16
CA LYS A 298 -30.04 -12.38 17.83
C LYS A 298 -30.30 -11.04 17.14
N ASP A 299 -30.77 -10.05 17.90
CA ASP A 299 -31.10 -8.73 17.38
C ASP A 299 -29.97 -7.70 17.55
N LEU A 300 -28.84 -8.11 18.16
CA LEU A 300 -27.72 -7.23 18.49
C LEU A 300 -27.15 -6.50 17.27
N GLY A 301 -27.08 -7.17 16.12
CA GLY A 301 -26.63 -6.53 14.87
C GLY A 301 -27.57 -5.39 14.43
N HIS A 302 -28.89 -5.58 14.58
CA HIS A 302 -29.89 -4.56 14.25
C HIS A 302 -29.87 -3.40 15.25
N GLN A 303 -29.73 -3.70 16.54
CA GLN A 303 -29.60 -2.70 17.61
C GLN A 303 -28.33 -1.84 17.42
N THR A 304 -27.22 -2.48 17.04
CA THR A 304 -25.95 -1.81 16.74
C THR A 304 -26.11 -0.86 15.56
N ALA A 305 -26.72 -1.32 14.45
CA ALA A 305 -26.99 -0.48 13.29
C ALA A 305 -27.87 0.73 13.66
N GLN A 306 -28.92 0.52 14.45
CA GLN A 306 -29.78 1.61 14.92
C GLN A 306 -28.99 2.61 15.80
N ARG A 307 -28.13 2.13 16.69
CA ARG A 307 -27.31 3.00 17.57
C ARG A 307 -26.34 3.87 16.78
N ILE A 308 -25.80 3.34 15.68
CA ILE A 308 -24.92 4.06 14.75
C ILE A 308 -25.71 5.11 13.97
N LEU A 309 -26.88 4.75 13.43
CA LEU A 309 -27.74 5.66 12.66
C LEU A 309 -28.31 6.81 13.50
N GLN A 310 -28.53 6.59 14.80
CA GLN A 310 -29.02 7.61 15.74
C GLN A 310 -27.91 8.52 16.29
N ALA A 311 -26.64 8.20 16.06
CA ALA A 311 -25.53 9.01 16.53
C ALA A 311 -25.41 10.33 15.72
N SER A 312 -24.81 11.35 16.34
CA SER A 312 -24.50 12.61 15.65
C SER A 312 -23.46 12.43 14.55
N ASP A 313 -22.48 11.55 14.78
CA ASP A 313 -21.49 11.11 13.78
C ASP A 313 -21.55 9.58 13.66
N PRO A 314 -22.24 9.04 12.63
CA PRO A 314 -22.36 7.61 12.42
C PRO A 314 -21.02 6.90 12.16
N LEU A 315 -20.08 7.53 11.46
CA LEU A 315 -18.81 6.87 11.10
C LEU A 315 -17.90 6.76 12.32
N GLN A 316 -17.79 7.82 13.11
CA GLN A 316 -17.05 7.78 14.37
C GLN A 316 -17.70 6.78 15.34
N SER A 317 -19.03 6.78 15.47
CA SER A 317 -19.73 5.83 16.33
C SER A 317 -19.53 4.38 15.88
N MET A 318 -19.49 4.11 14.58
CA MET A 318 -19.18 2.79 14.03
C MET A 318 -17.76 2.36 14.37
N GLN A 319 -16.79 3.27 14.30
CA GLN A 319 -15.40 3.01 14.68
C GLN A 319 -15.29 2.69 16.19
N GLU A 320 -15.88 3.52 17.04
CA GLU A 320 -15.82 3.33 18.50
C GLU A 320 -16.46 2.02 18.94
N ILE A 321 -17.63 1.70 18.37
CA ILE A 321 -18.35 0.46 18.66
C ILE A 321 -17.57 -0.76 18.14
N SER A 322 -17.03 -0.71 16.93
CA SER A 322 -16.28 -1.84 16.37
C SER A 322 -14.97 -2.13 17.13
N GLN A 323 -14.28 -1.10 17.61
CA GLN A 323 -13.04 -1.26 18.39
C GLN A 323 -13.28 -1.75 19.82
N ASN A 324 -14.41 -1.40 20.43
CA ASN A 324 -14.72 -1.69 21.84
C ASN A 324 -15.95 -2.59 22.00
N PHE A 325 -16.31 -3.35 20.97
CA PHE A 325 -17.58 -4.07 20.91
C PHE A 325 -17.90 -4.88 22.18
N PRO A 326 -16.97 -5.72 22.72
CA PRO A 326 -17.26 -6.57 23.88
C PRO A 326 -17.64 -5.81 25.16
N SER A 327 -17.20 -4.57 25.35
CA SER A 327 -17.55 -3.78 26.55
C SER A 327 -18.91 -3.09 26.43
N ILE A 328 -19.40 -2.88 25.20
CA ILE A 328 -20.62 -2.11 24.93
C ILE A 328 -21.84 -3.02 24.69
N VAL A 329 -21.63 -4.33 24.43
CA VAL A 329 -22.71 -5.29 24.12
C VAL A 329 -23.89 -5.25 25.10
N SER A 330 -23.62 -5.17 26.41
CA SER A 330 -24.68 -5.15 27.44
C SER A 330 -25.57 -3.90 27.40
N SER A 331 -25.03 -2.77 26.93
CA SER A 331 -25.78 -1.54 26.72
C SER A 331 -26.62 -1.62 25.44
N LEU A 332 -26.05 -2.21 24.38
CA LEU A 332 -26.71 -2.38 23.09
C LEU A 332 -27.91 -3.34 23.18
N SER A 333 -27.80 -4.44 23.94
CA SER A 333 -28.87 -5.44 24.03
C SER A 333 -30.17 -4.90 24.63
N ARG A 334 -30.07 -3.88 25.49
CA ARG A 334 -31.21 -3.25 26.17
C ARG A 334 -31.94 -2.23 25.29
N MET A 335 -31.39 -1.90 24.14
CA MET A 335 -31.96 -0.89 23.25
C MET A 335 -33.19 -1.44 22.52
N LYS A 336 -34.30 -0.69 22.59
CA LYS A 336 -35.52 -1.06 21.87
C LYS A 336 -35.34 -0.86 20.37
N LEU A 337 -35.61 -1.92 19.62
CA LEU A 337 -35.53 -1.91 18.16
C LEU A 337 -36.74 -1.20 17.54
N ASP A 338 -36.49 -0.36 16.55
CA ASP A 338 -37.50 0.20 15.67
C ASP A 338 -37.82 -0.77 14.51
N ASN A 339 -39.11 -0.98 14.26
CA ASN A 339 -39.58 -1.88 13.20
C ASN A 339 -39.22 -1.35 11.80
N SER A 340 -39.16 -0.02 11.62
CA SER A 340 -38.79 0.59 10.33
C SER A 340 -37.39 0.18 9.88
N ILE A 341 -36.42 0.22 10.80
CA ILE A 341 -35.02 -0.13 10.53
C ILE A 341 -34.88 -1.63 10.23
N LYS A 342 -35.64 -2.46 10.94
CA LYS A 342 -35.66 -3.90 10.73
C LYS A 342 -36.12 -4.27 9.31
N ASP A 343 -37.17 -3.61 8.82
CA ASP A 343 -37.71 -3.85 7.49
C ASP A 343 -36.72 -3.42 6.39
N GLU A 344 -36.05 -2.28 6.57
CA GLU A 344 -35.00 -1.81 5.65
C GLU A 344 -33.79 -2.76 5.59
N ILE A 345 -33.31 -3.21 6.75
CA ILE A 345 -32.21 -4.19 6.82
C ILE A 345 -32.61 -5.49 6.11
N THR A 346 -33.84 -5.97 6.34
CA THR A 346 -34.35 -7.20 5.69
C THR A 346 -34.48 -7.04 4.17
N ALA A 347 -34.84 -5.84 3.69
CA ALA A 347 -34.88 -5.55 2.26
C ALA A 347 -33.48 -5.57 1.63
N ASN A 348 -32.48 -4.96 2.29
CA ASN A 348 -31.09 -4.93 1.82
C ASN A 348 -30.44 -6.32 1.85
N GLN A 349 -30.82 -7.17 2.81
CA GLN A 349 -30.33 -8.56 2.93
C GLN A 349 -30.73 -9.45 1.74
N ARG A 350 -31.67 -9.02 0.89
CA ARG A 350 -31.98 -9.70 -0.38
C ARG A 350 -30.84 -9.62 -1.40
N MET A 351 -30.02 -8.56 -1.32
CA MET A 351 -28.88 -8.33 -2.22
C MET A 351 -27.58 -8.87 -1.62
N VAL A 352 -27.38 -8.69 -0.31
CA VAL A 352 -26.16 -9.14 0.40
C VAL A 352 -26.58 -10.02 1.58
N PRO A 353 -26.19 -11.32 1.61
CA PRO A 353 -26.55 -12.21 2.70
C PRO A 353 -26.08 -11.69 4.07
N PRO A 354 -26.82 -11.98 5.16
CA PRO A 354 -26.40 -11.57 6.50
C PRO A 354 -25.04 -12.17 6.86
N GLY A 355 -24.19 -11.36 7.50
CA GLY A 355 -22.84 -11.76 7.91
C GLY A 355 -21.80 -11.75 6.79
N LYS A 356 -22.15 -11.37 5.56
CA LYS A 356 -21.19 -11.13 4.49
C LYS A 356 -20.93 -9.63 4.32
N SER A 357 -19.67 -9.28 4.15
CA SER A 357 -19.23 -7.94 3.81
C SER A 357 -18.90 -7.88 2.32
N LEU A 358 -19.30 -6.80 1.66
CA LEU A 358 -18.98 -6.52 0.26
C LEU A 358 -18.43 -5.11 0.17
N MET A 359 -17.26 -4.97 -0.46
CA MET A 359 -16.62 -3.69 -0.71
C MET A 359 -16.47 -3.51 -2.21
N ALA A 360 -16.75 -2.30 -2.68
CA ALA A 360 -16.55 -1.94 -4.07
C ALA A 360 -15.87 -0.57 -4.16
N LEU A 361 -14.91 -0.44 -5.07
CA LEU A 361 -14.29 0.82 -5.43
C LEU A 361 -14.74 1.16 -6.85
N ASN A 362 -15.48 2.27 -7.01
CA ASN A 362 -16.08 2.70 -8.27
C ASN A 362 -16.85 1.59 -9.03
N GLY A 363 -17.45 0.64 -8.31
CA GLY A 363 -18.22 -0.47 -8.89
C GLY A 363 -17.41 -1.75 -9.16
N ALA A 364 -16.08 -1.71 -9.04
CA ALA A 364 -15.25 -2.90 -9.03
C ALA A 364 -15.33 -3.56 -7.65
N LEU A 365 -15.73 -4.84 -7.61
CA LEU A 365 -15.80 -5.62 -6.36
C LEU A 365 -14.39 -5.95 -5.89
N ILE A 366 -14.12 -5.68 -4.61
CA ILE A 366 -12.83 -5.96 -3.96
C ILE A 366 -13.02 -7.10 -2.98
N ASN A 367 -12.11 -8.08 -3.03
CA ASN A 367 -12.07 -9.10 -1.99
C ASN A 367 -11.52 -8.49 -0.69
N ILE A 368 -12.35 -8.44 0.35
CA ILE A 368 -11.99 -7.84 1.64
C ILE A 368 -10.95 -8.69 2.37
N GLU A 369 -10.93 -10.00 2.13
CA GLU A 369 -10.00 -10.93 2.81
C GLU A 369 -8.54 -10.71 2.39
N ASP A 370 -8.32 -10.34 1.14
CA ASP A 370 -6.98 -10.07 0.58
C ASP A 370 -6.58 -8.59 0.67
N LEU A 371 -7.43 -7.75 1.27
CA LEU A 371 -7.25 -6.31 1.28
C LEU A 371 -6.29 -5.86 2.39
N ASP A 372 -5.13 -5.35 1.99
CA ASP A 372 -4.21 -4.61 2.86
C ASP A 372 -4.36 -3.10 2.64
N LEU A 373 -4.01 -2.30 3.65
CA LEU A 373 -3.96 -0.84 3.57
C LEU A 373 -3.06 -0.37 2.43
N TYR A 374 -1.90 -1.02 2.25
CA TYR A 374 -0.97 -0.66 1.17
C TYR A 374 -1.56 -0.97 -0.21
N LEU A 375 -2.22 -2.13 -0.36
CA LEU A 375 -2.90 -2.51 -1.59
C LEU A 375 -4.06 -1.55 -1.91
N LEU A 376 -4.86 -1.19 -0.89
CA LEU A 376 -5.93 -0.21 -1.04
C LEU A 376 -5.39 1.15 -1.50
N MET A 377 -4.25 1.57 -0.96
CA MET A 377 -3.61 2.81 -1.36
C MET A 377 -3.11 2.78 -2.80
N ASP A 378 -2.50 1.69 -3.23
CA ASP A 378 -2.06 1.53 -4.63
C ASP A 378 -3.29 1.50 -5.58
N MET A 379 -4.39 0.81 -5.23
CA MET A 379 -5.63 0.83 -6.03
C MET A 379 -6.27 2.22 -6.12
N VAL A 380 -6.37 2.94 -5.00
CA VAL A 380 -6.93 4.30 -4.97
C VAL A 380 -6.04 5.27 -5.75
N HIS A 381 -4.72 5.09 -5.68
CA HIS A 381 -3.75 5.86 -6.44
C HIS A 381 -3.91 5.68 -7.94
N GLU A 382 -3.99 4.43 -8.41
CA GLU A 382 -4.23 4.10 -9.82
C GLU A 382 -5.53 4.74 -10.33
N GLU A 383 -6.61 4.63 -9.54
CA GLU A 383 -7.92 5.17 -9.91
C GLU A 383 -7.90 6.69 -10.06
N ILE A 384 -7.19 7.41 -9.18
CA ILE A 384 -7.07 8.87 -9.25
C ILE A 384 -6.11 9.31 -10.36
N SER A 385 -5.04 8.55 -10.61
CA SER A 385 -4.15 8.79 -11.75
C SER A 385 -4.92 8.64 -13.08
N LEU A 386 -5.75 7.60 -13.21
CA LEU A 386 -6.62 7.41 -14.37
C LEU A 386 -7.66 8.54 -14.49
N ALA A 387 -8.27 8.94 -13.37
CA ALA A 387 -9.20 10.07 -13.36
C ALA A 387 -8.53 11.38 -13.82
N ASP A 388 -7.30 11.64 -13.37
CA ASP A 388 -6.51 12.82 -13.79
C ASP A 388 -6.22 12.79 -15.28
N GLN A 389 -5.85 11.64 -15.84
CA GLN A 389 -5.63 11.48 -17.28
C GLN A 389 -6.90 11.81 -18.10
N PHE A 390 -8.08 11.42 -17.63
CA PHE A 390 -9.33 11.81 -18.29
C PHE A 390 -9.60 13.32 -18.22
N ILE A 391 -9.23 13.97 -17.12
CA ILE A 391 -9.32 15.43 -16.98
C ILE A 391 -8.34 16.12 -17.95
N GLN A 392 -7.12 15.61 -18.11
CA GLN A 392 -6.15 16.11 -19.08
C GLN A 392 -6.67 16.01 -20.53
N LEU A 393 -7.46 14.97 -20.83
CA LEU A 393 -8.17 14.80 -22.10
C LEU A 393 -9.39 15.74 -22.27
N LYS A 394 -9.63 16.65 -21.31
CA LYS A 394 -10.73 17.61 -21.27
C LYS A 394 -12.11 16.95 -21.25
N LEU A 395 -12.21 15.73 -20.72
CA LEU A 395 -13.49 15.10 -20.48
C LEU A 395 -14.17 15.75 -19.26
N PRO A 396 -15.50 15.95 -19.29
CA PRO A 396 -16.21 16.41 -18.12
C PRO A 396 -16.14 15.35 -17.02
N GLN A 397 -16.01 15.78 -15.76
CA GLN A 397 -15.86 14.88 -14.60
C GLN A 397 -17.00 13.86 -14.49
N SER A 398 -18.23 14.24 -14.89
CA SER A 398 -19.38 13.32 -14.90
C SER A 398 -19.27 12.22 -15.95
N ALA A 399 -18.59 12.46 -17.08
CA ALA A 399 -18.29 11.42 -18.06
C ALA A 399 -17.13 10.54 -17.58
N ALA A 400 -16.09 11.12 -17.01
CA ALA A 400 -14.97 10.37 -16.43
C ALA A 400 -15.46 9.39 -15.36
N HIS A 401 -16.29 9.84 -14.42
CA HIS A 401 -16.88 8.97 -13.40
C HIS A 401 -17.71 7.83 -14.01
N LYS A 402 -18.49 8.09 -15.06
CA LYS A 402 -19.29 7.04 -15.72
C LYS A 402 -18.42 5.99 -16.42
N ILE A 403 -17.28 6.41 -16.97
CA ILE A 403 -16.32 5.52 -17.63
C ILE A 403 -15.61 4.67 -16.58
N LEU A 404 -15.15 5.28 -15.48
CA LEU A 404 -14.52 4.59 -14.37
C LEU A 404 -15.48 3.57 -13.70
N SER A 405 -16.77 3.93 -13.60
CA SER A 405 -17.80 3.03 -13.07
C SER A 405 -18.38 2.06 -14.09
N ALA A 406 -17.85 2.00 -15.31
CA ALA A 406 -18.38 1.11 -16.33
C ALA A 406 -18.02 -0.34 -15.96
N PRO A 407 -18.98 -1.28 -16.01
CA PRO A 407 -18.66 -2.68 -15.77
C PRO A 407 -17.68 -3.16 -16.84
N PRO A 408 -16.74 -4.05 -16.50
CA PRO A 408 -15.88 -4.66 -17.51
C PRO A 408 -16.75 -5.32 -18.57
N PRO A 409 -16.36 -5.26 -19.86
CA PRO A 409 -17.09 -5.96 -20.91
C PRO A 409 -17.16 -7.43 -20.51
N ALA A 410 -18.36 -8.02 -20.63
CA ALA A 410 -18.55 -9.43 -20.32
C ALA A 410 -17.50 -10.24 -21.09
N GLU A 411 -16.57 -10.88 -20.38
CA GLU A 411 -15.58 -11.74 -21.00
C GLU A 411 -16.33 -12.83 -21.75
N SER A 412 -16.37 -12.73 -23.08
CA SER A 412 -16.78 -13.85 -23.90
C SER A 412 -15.64 -14.86 -23.84
N ASN A 413 -15.58 -15.65 -22.77
CA ASN A 413 -14.57 -16.69 -22.52
C ASN A 413 -14.65 -17.88 -23.50
N SER A 414 -15.05 -17.62 -24.75
CA SER A 414 -14.90 -18.55 -25.86
C SER A 414 -14.60 -17.77 -27.13
N PHE A 415 -13.31 -17.54 -27.40
CA PHE A 415 -12.90 -17.27 -28.77
C PHE A 415 -13.16 -18.53 -29.58
N ARG A 416 -14.15 -18.48 -30.47
CA ARG A 416 -14.44 -19.58 -31.39
C ARG A 416 -13.51 -19.43 -32.58
N VAL A 417 -12.57 -20.36 -32.71
CA VAL A 417 -11.67 -20.43 -33.86
C VAL A 417 -12.35 -21.26 -34.95
N ASP A 418 -12.43 -20.72 -36.16
CA ASP A 418 -12.89 -21.49 -37.32
C ASP A 418 -11.78 -22.44 -37.77
N PHE A 419 -11.93 -23.72 -37.46
CA PHE A 419 -10.97 -24.78 -37.80
C PHE A 419 -11.32 -25.52 -39.11
N ARG A 420 -12.35 -25.08 -39.84
CA ARG A 420 -12.76 -25.73 -41.10
C ARG A 420 -11.70 -25.50 -42.17
N SER A 421 -11.00 -26.56 -42.57
CA SER A 421 -9.98 -26.49 -43.62
C SER A 421 -9.97 -27.78 -44.42
N SER A 422 -9.80 -27.66 -45.74
CA SER A 422 -9.60 -28.81 -46.64
C SER A 422 -8.28 -29.56 -46.40
N HIS A 423 -7.40 -29.02 -45.55
CA HIS A 423 -6.11 -29.61 -45.20
C HIS A 423 -6.18 -30.46 -43.92
N VAL A 424 -7.32 -30.47 -43.22
CA VAL A 424 -7.52 -31.29 -42.03
C VAL A 424 -8.06 -32.64 -42.46
N HIS A 425 -7.30 -33.70 -42.16
CA HIS A 425 -7.75 -35.08 -42.37
C HIS A 425 -8.48 -35.57 -41.11
N TYR A 426 -9.81 -35.71 -41.22
CA TYR A 426 -10.63 -36.25 -40.15
C TYR A 426 -10.55 -37.77 -40.14
N LEU A 427 -10.19 -38.34 -38.98
CA LEU A 427 -10.14 -39.79 -38.79
C LEU A 427 -11.52 -40.41 -38.54
N ASN A 428 -12.44 -39.63 -37.97
CA ASN A 428 -13.78 -40.08 -37.60
C ASN A 428 -14.83 -39.27 -38.35
N ASN A 429 -15.82 -39.96 -38.93
CA ASN A 429 -17.05 -39.37 -39.45
C ASN A 429 -18.26 -39.93 -38.68
N LEU A 430 -18.76 -39.15 -37.72
CA LEU A 430 -19.83 -39.59 -36.81
C LEU A 430 -21.16 -39.89 -37.52
N GLU A 431 -21.37 -39.37 -38.74
CA GLU A 431 -22.62 -39.56 -39.49
C GLU A 431 -22.56 -40.79 -40.42
N GLU A 432 -21.38 -41.13 -40.95
CA GLU A 432 -21.22 -42.16 -42.00
C GLU A 432 -20.57 -43.46 -41.49
N ASP A 433 -19.71 -43.40 -40.47
CA ASP A 433 -18.96 -44.57 -40.03
C ASP A 433 -19.88 -45.62 -39.39
N SER A 434 -19.70 -46.89 -39.78
CA SER A 434 -20.54 -48.00 -39.29
C SER A 434 -20.49 -48.19 -37.78
N MET A 435 -19.41 -47.74 -37.12
CA MET A 435 -19.22 -47.82 -35.68
C MET A 435 -20.25 -46.97 -34.90
N TYR A 436 -20.64 -45.82 -35.45
CA TYR A 436 -21.52 -44.85 -34.77
C TYR A 436 -22.99 -44.96 -35.17
N ARG A 437 -23.34 -45.87 -36.09
CA ARG A 437 -24.71 -46.05 -36.61
C ARG A 437 -25.78 -46.34 -35.55
N LYS A 438 -25.36 -46.77 -34.35
CA LYS A 438 -26.26 -47.00 -33.21
C LYS A 438 -26.74 -45.68 -32.56
N TRP A 439 -26.00 -44.59 -32.72
CA TRP A 439 -26.36 -43.27 -32.19
C TRP A 439 -27.45 -42.63 -33.05
N ARG A 440 -28.41 -41.96 -32.42
CA ARG A 440 -29.50 -41.32 -33.14
C ARG A 440 -29.04 -39.92 -33.58
N SER A 441 -29.51 -39.48 -34.74
CA SER A 441 -29.17 -38.16 -35.30
C SER A 441 -30.01 -37.02 -34.71
N ASN A 442 -30.65 -37.20 -33.55
CA ASN A 442 -31.54 -36.21 -32.95
C ASN A 442 -30.81 -35.34 -31.91
N LEU A 443 -30.89 -34.02 -32.09
CA LEU A 443 -30.28 -33.05 -31.17
C LEU A 443 -30.77 -33.20 -29.72
N GLN A 444 -31.99 -33.71 -29.53
CA GLN A 444 -32.61 -33.87 -28.23
C GLN A 444 -31.86 -34.88 -27.34
N GLU A 445 -31.12 -35.83 -27.91
CA GLU A 445 -30.29 -36.77 -27.15
C GLU A 445 -29.13 -36.05 -26.44
N VAL A 446 -28.48 -35.09 -27.09
CA VAL A 446 -27.41 -34.25 -26.51
C VAL A 446 -27.93 -33.39 -25.34
N LEU A 447 -29.17 -32.94 -25.41
CA LEU A 447 -29.81 -32.15 -24.35
C LEU A 447 -30.25 -33.02 -23.15
N LEU A 448 -30.47 -34.32 -23.37
CA LEU A 448 -30.90 -35.29 -22.35
C LEU A 448 -29.72 -35.96 -21.63
N THR A 449 -28.51 -35.91 -22.20
CA THR A 449 -27.29 -36.55 -21.64
C THR A 449 -26.63 -35.82 -20.46
N SER A 450 -27.37 -35.06 -19.65
CA SER A 450 -26.82 -34.41 -18.45
C SER A 450 -26.58 -35.35 -17.26
N HIS A 451 -26.60 -36.67 -17.47
CA HIS A 451 -26.12 -37.66 -16.52
C HIS A 451 -24.93 -38.40 -17.12
N PHE A 452 -23.74 -37.83 -16.92
CA PHE A 452 -22.47 -38.53 -17.08
C PHE A 452 -22.44 -39.71 -16.10
N ILE A 453 -22.60 -40.93 -16.62
CA ILE A 453 -22.04 -42.13 -16.02
C ILE A 453 -20.74 -42.36 -16.77
N GLY A 454 -19.66 -41.80 -16.24
CA GLY A 454 -18.31 -42.18 -16.64
C GLY A 454 -17.89 -43.36 -15.78
N ASP A 455 -17.74 -44.53 -16.41
CA ASP A 455 -16.90 -45.63 -15.92
C ASP A 455 -15.58 -45.61 -16.71
#